data_AF-A0A3E0BWF5-F1
#
_entry.id   AF-A0A3E0BWF5-F1
#
_cell.length_a   1.000
_cell.length_b   1.000
_cell.length_c   1.000
_cell.angle_alpha   90.00
_cell.angle_beta   90.00
_cell.angle_gamma   90.00
#
_symmetry.space_group_name_H-M   'P 1'
#
loop_
_entity.id
_entity.type
_entity.pdbx_description
1 polymer ?
#
loop_
_entity_poly.entity_id
_entity_poly.type
_entity_poly.pdbx_seq_one_letter_code
_entity_poly.pdbx_strand_id
1 'polypeptide(L)'
;MLQQVTFSPELVKALAISASPLKVSEKWGFRENQRVVAQAIAKLPIQTYSATILYVWEDGTATVKFDHQIPFDTERELVQSGRVDLHYLTRISS
;
A
#
# COMPACT_ATOMS: atom_id res chain seq x y z
N MET A 1 -29.14 -27.82 -18.39
CA MET A 1 -29.08 -26.58 -19.18
C MET A 1 -27.88 -25.78 -18.67
N LEU A 2 -26.78 -25.68 -19.42
CA LEU A 2 -25.56 -25.01 -18.98
C LEU A 2 -25.65 -23.53 -19.36
N GLN A 3 -25.67 -22.64 -18.37
CA GLN A 3 -25.63 -21.20 -18.59
C GLN A 3 -24.23 -20.82 -19.10
N GLN A 4 -24.15 -20.35 -20.34
CA GLN A 4 -22.95 -19.70 -20.85
C GLN A 4 -22.88 -18.29 -20.27
N VAL A 5 -21.87 -18.05 -19.43
CA VAL A 5 -21.57 -16.72 -18.90
C VAL A 5 -20.87 -15.92 -20.00
N THR A 6 -21.60 -15.03 -20.65
CA THR A 6 -21.06 -14.14 -21.68
C THR A 6 -20.26 -13.02 -21.00
N PHE A 7 -18.94 -13.19 -20.90
CA PHE A 7 -18.07 -12.11 -20.43
C PHE A 7 -17.98 -11.03 -21.51
N SER A 8 -18.58 -9.86 -21.25
CA SER A 8 -18.46 -8.71 -22.14
C SER A 8 -17.00 -8.23 -22.18
N PRO A 9 -16.42 -8.00 -23.38
CA PRO A 9 -15.06 -7.48 -23.51
C PRO A 9 -14.88 -6.11 -22.83
N GLU A 10 -15.94 -5.33 -22.67
CA GLU A 10 -15.91 -4.07 -21.92
C GLU A 10 -15.75 -4.28 -20.42
N LEU A 11 -16.37 -5.32 -19.85
CA LEU A 11 -16.18 -5.69 -18.45
C LEU A 11 -14.76 -6.21 -18.21
N VAL A 12 -14.21 -7.00 -19.13
CA VAL A 12 -12.81 -7.44 -19.05
C VAL A 12 -11.85 -6.25 -19.11
N LYS A 13 -12.12 -5.26 -19.96
CA LYS A 13 -11.32 -4.03 -20.06
C LYS A 13 -11.47 -3.14 -18.83
N ALA A 14 -12.68 -3.01 -18.26
CA ALA A 14 -12.91 -2.31 -17.00
C ALA A 14 -12.23 -3.00 -15.80
N LEU A 15 -12.24 -4.34 -15.76
CA LEU A 15 -11.52 -5.14 -14.77
C LEU A 15 -10.00 -5.06 -14.97
N ALA A 16 -9.52 -4.92 -16.22
CA ALA A 16 -8.10 -4.67 -16.49
C ALA A 16 -7.65 -3.27 -16.06
N ILE A 17 -8.57 -2.28 -15.98
CA ILE A 17 -8.29 -0.97 -15.36
C ILE A 17 -8.27 -1.09 -13.82
N SER A 18 -8.88 -2.13 -13.25
CA SER A 18 -8.65 -2.57 -11.86
C SER A 18 -7.45 -3.52 -11.72
N ALA A 19 -6.54 -3.57 -12.71
CA ALA A 19 -5.32 -4.36 -12.61
C ALA A 19 -4.64 -4.03 -11.28
N SER A 20 -4.48 -5.07 -10.47
CA SER A 20 -3.71 -4.97 -9.25
C SER A 20 -2.34 -4.39 -9.63
N PRO A 21 -1.88 -3.31 -8.98
CA PRO A 21 -0.63 -2.68 -9.33
C PRO A 21 0.47 -3.74 -9.32
N LEU A 22 1.39 -3.64 -10.28
CA LEU A 22 2.48 -4.60 -10.37
C LEU A 22 3.46 -4.35 -9.22
N LYS A 23 3.99 -5.43 -8.67
CA LYS A 23 5.06 -5.37 -7.69
C LYS A 23 6.34 -4.91 -8.40
N VAL A 24 7.01 -3.92 -7.85
CA VAL A 24 8.28 -3.37 -8.37
C VAL A 24 9.39 -3.50 -7.34
N SER A 25 10.63 -3.60 -7.79
CA SER A 25 11.79 -3.75 -6.88
C SER A 25 12.12 -2.46 -6.13
N GLU A 26 11.89 -1.31 -6.76
CA GLU A 26 12.16 0.01 -6.18
C GLU A 26 11.22 1.07 -6.77
N LYS A 27 10.80 2.02 -5.93
CA LYS A 27 10.13 3.26 -6.37
C LYS A 27 10.51 4.42 -5.45
N TRP A 28 10.90 5.56 -6.03
CA TRP A 28 11.29 6.77 -5.29
C TRP A 28 12.35 6.55 -4.19
N GLY A 29 13.25 5.58 -4.38
CA GLY A 29 14.25 5.21 -3.39
C GLY A 29 13.74 4.36 -2.22
N PHE A 30 12.51 3.84 -2.32
CA PHE A 30 11.95 2.81 -1.45
C PHE A 30 12.10 1.44 -2.07
N ARG A 31 12.59 0.48 -1.29
CA ARG A 31 12.79 -0.91 -1.71
C ARG A 31 12.28 -1.90 -0.67
N GLU A 32 12.15 -3.16 -1.08
CA GLU A 32 11.81 -4.26 -0.18
C GLU A 32 12.83 -4.41 0.96
N ASN A 33 12.35 -4.87 2.13
CA ASN A 33 13.12 -5.03 3.36
C ASN A 33 13.77 -3.75 3.92
N GLN A 34 13.31 -2.58 3.46
CA GLN A 34 13.78 -1.30 3.97
C GLN A 34 13.01 -0.87 5.22
N ARG A 35 13.74 -0.31 6.19
CA ARG A 35 13.18 0.32 7.38
C ARG A 35 12.65 1.71 7.06
N VAL A 36 11.42 1.97 7.49
CA VAL A 36 10.70 3.22 7.25
C VAL A 36 9.93 3.64 8.49
N VAL A 37 9.58 4.92 8.54
CA VAL A 37 8.65 5.47 9.53
C VAL A 37 7.40 5.92 8.79
N ALA A 38 6.24 5.38 9.15
CA ALA A 38 4.96 5.88 8.69
C ALA A 38 4.50 7.03 9.58
N GLN A 39 3.96 8.09 8.98
CA GLN A 39 3.46 9.27 9.69
C GLN A 39 1.95 9.40 9.50
N ALA A 40 1.20 9.27 10.60
CA ALA A 40 -0.24 9.52 10.62
C ALA A 40 -0.47 11.02 10.88
N ILE A 41 -0.91 11.74 9.85
CA ILE A 41 -1.01 13.19 9.81
C ILE A 41 -2.44 13.73 9.93
N ALA A 42 -3.46 12.87 9.92
CA ALA A 42 -4.87 13.31 9.94
C ALA A 42 -5.32 13.88 11.29
N LYS A 43 -4.57 13.62 12.37
CA LYS A 43 -4.85 14.16 13.71
C LYS A 43 -3.57 14.73 14.34
N LEU A 44 -3.72 15.83 15.08
CA LEU A 44 -2.66 16.39 15.90
C LEU A 44 -2.75 15.83 17.33
N PRO A 45 -1.61 15.53 17.99
CA PRO A 45 -0.25 15.58 17.44
C PRO A 45 0.00 14.46 16.40
N ILE A 46 0.86 14.75 15.42
CA ILE A 46 1.28 13.78 14.39
C ILE A 46 1.92 12.58 15.08
N GLN A 47 1.46 11.38 14.74
CA GLN A 47 1.98 10.14 15.30
C GLN A 47 2.86 9.43 14.28
N THR A 48 3.92 8.79 14.75
CA THR A 48 4.88 8.11 13.88
C THR A 48 5.07 6.67 14.31
N TYR A 49 5.22 5.79 13.32
CA TYR A 49 5.23 4.34 13.52
C TYR A 49 6.36 3.71 12.72
N SER A 50 7.21 2.95 13.39
CA SER A 50 8.27 2.21 12.71
C SER A 50 7.70 1.00 11.98
N ALA A 51 8.15 0.80 10.74
CA ALA A 51 7.72 -0.28 9.89
C ALA A 51 8.84 -0.76 8.95
N THR A 52 8.61 -1.91 8.33
CA THR A 52 9.47 -2.48 7.29
C THR A 52 8.66 -2.67 6.02
N ILE A 53 9.17 -2.22 4.88
CA ILE A 53 8.54 -2.48 3.59
C ILE A 53 8.69 -3.96 3.25
N LEU A 54 7.57 -4.62 2.97
CA LEU A 54 7.55 -5.96 2.40
C LEU A 54 7.57 -5.91 0.88
N TYR A 55 6.68 -5.11 0.29
CA TYR A 55 6.51 -4.99 -1.15
C TYR A 55 6.29 -3.53 -1.54
N VAL A 56 6.83 -3.15 -2.70
CA VAL A 56 6.59 -1.84 -3.32
C VAL A 56 5.74 -2.05 -4.57
N TRP A 57 4.76 -1.17 -4.78
CA TRP A 57 3.81 -1.25 -5.87
C TRP A 57 4.01 -0.10 -6.85
N GLU A 58 3.75 -0.37 -8.13
CA GLU A 58 3.91 0.60 -9.22
C GLU A 58 3.01 1.85 -9.04
N ASP A 59 1.89 1.74 -8.33
CA ASP A 59 0.96 2.84 -8.07
C ASP A 59 1.49 3.86 -7.05
N GLY A 60 2.63 3.60 -6.38
CA GLY A 60 3.18 4.49 -5.36
C GLY A 60 2.75 4.12 -3.95
N THR A 61 2.21 2.92 -3.75
CA THR A 61 1.94 2.37 -2.43
C THR A 61 2.94 1.27 -2.07
N ALA A 62 2.99 0.91 -0.79
CA ALA A 62 3.79 -0.19 -0.27
C ALA A 62 2.99 -1.02 0.72
N THR A 63 3.21 -2.33 0.71
CA THR A 63 2.77 -3.19 1.81
C THR A 63 3.86 -3.15 2.88
N VAL A 64 3.51 -2.71 4.07
CA VAL A 64 4.45 -2.56 5.18
C VAL A 64 4.04 -3.44 6.35
N LYS A 65 5.04 -3.85 7.14
CA LYS A 65 4.85 -4.51 8.42
C LYS A 65 5.28 -3.55 9.53
N PHE A 66 4.35 -3.14 10.37
CA PHE A 66 4.63 -2.35 11.57
C PHE A 66 5.31 -3.20 12.64
N ASP A 67 6.18 -2.58 13.44
CA ASP A 67 6.90 -3.28 14.52
C ASP A 67 5.99 -3.65 15.69
N HIS A 68 4.99 -2.81 15.94
CA HIS A 68 4.04 -2.94 17.02
C HIS A 68 2.62 -2.78 16.48
N GLN A 69 1.65 -3.28 17.24
CA GLN A 69 0.25 -3.03 16.95
C GLN A 69 -0.03 -1.53 17.08
N ILE A 70 -0.55 -0.94 16.01
CA ILE A 70 -0.93 0.48 15.98
C ILE A 70 -2.42 0.61 16.34
N PRO A 71 -2.86 1.76 16.88
CA PRO A 71 -4.27 2.01 17.13
C PRO A 71 -5.11 1.86 15.87
N PHE A 72 -6.30 1.26 15.98
CA PHE A 72 -7.18 1.00 14.84
C PHE A 72 -7.52 2.26 14.04
N ASP A 73 -7.73 3.39 14.71
CA ASP A 73 -7.98 4.68 14.07
C ASP A 73 -6.81 5.11 13.18
N THR A 74 -5.57 4.86 13.61
CA THR A 74 -4.36 5.17 12.85
C THR A 74 -4.16 4.19 11.70
N GLU A 75 -4.45 2.91 11.91
CA GLU A 75 -4.39 1.90 10.86
C GLU A 75 -5.33 2.25 9.71
N ARG A 76 -6.57 2.66 10.00
CA ARG A 76 -7.54 3.09 8.97
C ARG A 76 -7.11 4.31 8.18
N GLU A 77 -6.25 5.13 8.75
CA GLU A 77 -5.71 6.33 8.09
C GLU A 77 -4.52 5.98 7.20
N LEU A 78 -3.57 5.21 7.72
CA LEU A 78 -2.34 4.87 7.03
C LEU A 78 -2.52 3.77 5.99
N VAL A 79 -3.38 2.80 6.27
CA VAL A 79 -3.55 1.57 5.49
C VAL A 79 -4.85 1.62 4.72
N GLN A 80 -4.74 1.74 3.40
CA GLN A 80 -5.85 1.61 2.47
C GLN A 80 -5.72 0.31 1.69
N SER A 81 -6.69 -0.59 1.83
CA SER A 81 -6.69 -1.91 1.16
C SER A 81 -5.41 -2.74 1.43
N GLY A 82 -4.85 -2.65 2.64
CA GLY A 82 -3.63 -3.37 3.02
C GLY A 82 -2.32 -2.75 2.49
N ARG A 83 -2.38 -1.51 1.97
CA ARG A 83 -1.23 -0.78 1.44
C ARG A 83 -1.15 0.61 2.07
N VAL A 84 0.07 1.12 2.19
CA VAL A 84 0.38 2.45 2.71
C VAL A 84 0.96 3.29 1.57
N ASP A 85 0.51 4.53 1.43
CA ASP A 85 1.10 5.44 0.44
C ASP A 85 2.56 5.74 0.81
N LEU A 86 3.46 5.64 -0.18
CA LEU A 86 4.89 5.97 0.01
C LEU A 86 5.08 7.42 0.49
N HIS A 87 4.14 8.33 0.19
CA HIS A 87 4.19 9.71 0.64
C HIS A 87 4.11 9.85 2.18
N TYR A 88 3.43 8.92 2.86
CA TYR A 88 3.37 8.90 4.33
C TYR A 88 4.57 8.17 4.95
N LEU A 89 5.49 7.66 4.15
CA LEU A 89 6.66 6.94 4.60
C LEU A 89 7.89 7.85 4.55
N THR A 90 8.66 7.85 5.62
CA THR A 90 9.99 8.46 5.68
C THR A 90 11.03 7.35 5.71
N ARG A 91 12.03 7.47 4.84
CA ARG A 91 13.18 6.56 4.82
C ARG A 91 14.06 6.84 6.03
N ILE A 92 14.35 5.81 6.81
CA ILE A 92 15.39 5.89 7.82
C ILE A 92 16.70 5.63 7.06
N SER A 93 17.46 6.69 6.77
CA SER A 93 18.81 6.52 6.23
C SER A 93 19.61 5.69 7.23
N SER A 94 20.04 4.50 6.79
CA SER A 94 21.00 3.70 7.54
C SER A 94 22.36 4.40 7.58
#